data_AF-A0A7V2ACZ5-F1
#
_entry.id   AF-A0A7V2ACZ5-F1
#
_cell.length_a   1.000
_cell.length_b   1.000
_cell.length_c   1.000
_cell.angle_alpha   90.00
_cell.angle_beta   90.00
_cell.angle_gamma   90.00
#
_symmetry.space_group_name_H-M   'P 1'
#
loop_
_entity.id
_entity.type
_entity.pdbx_description
1 polymer ?
#
loop_
_entity_poly.entity_id
_entity_poly.type
_entity_poly.pdbx_seq_one_letter_code
_entity_poly.pdbx_strand_id
1 'polypeptide(L)'
;MVQQRTLRNTIRATGIGLHTGEQVRLTLRPAAVDSGIVFNRVDLGNDASIPGHAFNVGETQLSTTLVKDGVKISTVEHLMSALAGLGIDNCVVEIDGPE
;
A
#
# COMPACT_ATOMS: atom_id res chain seq x y z
N MET A 1 22.15 -2.66 17.43
CA MET A 1 20.70 -2.39 17.40
C MET A 1 20.21 -2.62 15.99
N VAL A 2 19.10 -3.34 15.79
CA VAL A 2 18.49 -3.48 14.46
C VAL A 2 17.79 -2.14 14.14
N GLN A 3 18.10 -1.55 12.99
CA GLN A 3 17.52 -0.28 12.57
C GLN A 3 16.30 -0.51 11.68
N GLN A 4 15.35 0.42 11.73
CA GLN A 4 14.25 0.46 10.76
C GLN A 4 14.78 0.64 9.33
N ARG A 5 14.04 0.11 8.36
CA ARG A 5 14.37 0.17 6.94
C ARG A 5 13.27 0.84 6.16
N THR A 6 13.70 1.61 5.17
CA THR A 6 12.85 2.13 4.11
C THR A 6 13.53 1.90 2.77
N LEU A 7 12.87 2.24 1.66
CA LEU A 7 13.45 2.13 0.34
C LEU A 7 14.61 3.13 0.19
N ARG A 8 15.65 2.72 -0.55
CA ARG A 8 16.73 3.64 -0.93
C ARG A 8 16.29 4.62 -2.02
N ASN A 9 15.48 4.16 -2.96
CA ASN A 9 15.01 4.91 -4.12
C ASN A 9 13.53 4.62 -4.35
N THR A 10 12.84 5.54 -5.04
CA THR A 10 11.49 5.31 -5.52
C THR A 10 11.45 4.22 -6.59
N ILE A 11 10.48 3.32 -6.51
CA ILE A 11 10.22 2.24 -7.48
C ILE A 11 8.85 2.49 -8.11
N ARG A 12 8.72 2.25 -9.42
CA ARG A 12 7.45 2.36 -10.15
C ARG A 12 7.15 1.06 -10.87
N ALA A 13 5.88 0.66 -10.87
CA ALA A 13 5.36 -0.48 -11.60
C ALA A 13 4.01 -0.14 -12.23
N THR A 14 3.64 -0.89 -13.26
CA THR A 14 2.31 -0.83 -13.87
C THR A 14 1.80 -2.25 -14.03
N GLY A 15 0.55 -2.47 -13.69
CA GLY A 15 -0.08 -3.79 -13.69
C GLY A 15 -1.57 -3.70 -13.95
N ILE A 16 -2.24 -4.84 -13.77
CA ILE A 16 -3.70 -4.99 -13.86
C ILE A 16 -4.18 -5.55 -12.52
N GLY A 17 -5.23 -4.96 -11.93
CA GLY A 17 -5.87 -5.48 -10.73
C GLY A 17 -6.48 -6.86 -10.98
N LEU A 18 -6.26 -7.81 -10.07
CA LEU A 18 -6.70 -9.19 -10.23
C LEU A 18 -8.22 -9.33 -10.28
N HIS A 19 -8.93 -8.57 -9.45
CA HIS A 19 -10.39 -8.65 -9.31
C HIS A 19 -11.11 -7.58 -10.11
N THR A 20 -10.50 -6.40 -10.27
CA THR A 20 -11.09 -5.26 -10.99
C THR A 20 -10.84 -5.32 -12.50
N GLY A 21 -9.72 -5.89 -12.93
CA GLY A 21 -9.27 -5.85 -14.33
C GLY A 21 -8.83 -4.47 -14.79
N GLU A 22 -8.72 -3.50 -13.89
CA GLU A 22 -8.31 -2.13 -14.20
C GLU A 22 -6.79 -2.02 -14.29
N GLN A 23 -6.31 -1.15 -15.19
CA GLN A 23 -4.89 -0.82 -15.25
C GLN A 23 -4.51 0.11 -14.11
N VAL A 24 -3.45 -0.23 -13.40
CA VAL A 24 -2.98 0.51 -12.24
C VAL A 24 -1.48 0.81 -12.32
N ARG A 25 -1.09 1.99 -11.83
CA ARG A 25 0.28 2.41 -11.59
C ARG A 25 0.52 2.45 -10.09
N LEU A 26 1.59 1.78 -9.69
CA LEU A 26 2.04 1.71 -8.31
C LEU A 26 3.39 2.39 -8.18
N THR A 27 3.52 3.26 -7.18
CA THR A 27 4.80 3.92 -6.83
C THR A 27 5.12 3.65 -5.37
N LEU A 28 6.24 2.98 -5.11
CA LEU A 28 6.78 2.77 -3.77
C LEU A 28 7.80 3.85 -3.46
N ARG A 29 7.64 4.57 -2.35
CA ARG A 29 8.53 5.66 -1.95
C ARG A 29 9.17 5.41 -0.59
N PRO A 30 10.40 5.94 -0.37
CA PRO A 30 10.95 6.06 0.96
C PRO A 30 9.99 6.83 1.88
N ALA A 31 9.95 6.46 3.15
CA ALA A 31 9.12 7.11 4.16
C ALA A 31 9.93 7.37 5.44
N ALA A 32 9.46 8.31 6.25
CA ALA A 32 10.12 8.70 7.49
C ALA A 32 10.11 7.55 8.51
N VAL A 33 11.02 7.62 9.49
CA VAL A 33 11.04 6.71 10.64
C VAL A 33 9.68 6.75 11.35
N ASP A 34 9.23 5.59 11.83
CA ASP A 34 7.95 5.39 12.52
C ASP A 34 6.68 5.69 11.68
N SER A 35 6.80 5.85 10.35
CA SER A 35 5.63 6.05 9.50
C SER A 35 4.83 4.76 9.26
N GLY A 36 5.51 3.61 9.33
CA GLY A 36 4.95 2.33 8.90
C GLY A 36 4.74 2.26 7.38
N ILE A 37 3.96 1.28 6.95
CA ILE A 37 3.49 1.15 5.56
C ILE A 37 2.18 1.91 5.41
N VAL A 38 2.12 2.87 4.49
CA VAL A 38 0.94 3.70 4.23
C VAL A 38 0.57 3.63 2.76
N PHE A 39 -0.67 3.26 2.47
CA PHE A 39 -1.19 3.25 1.10
C PHE A 39 -1.89 4.58 0.80
N ASN A 40 -1.73 5.10 -0.41
CA ASN A 40 -2.30 6.38 -0.82
C ASN A 40 -2.94 6.28 -2.21
N ARG A 41 -4.24 6.56 -2.29
CA ARG A 41 -5.00 6.63 -3.55
C ARG A 41 -4.81 7.97 -4.23
N VAL A 42 -3.77 8.08 -5.07
CA VAL A 42 -3.37 9.36 -5.67
C VAL A 42 -4.37 9.91 -6.69
N ASP A 43 -5.21 9.04 -7.25
CA ASP A 43 -6.31 9.39 -8.14
C ASP A 43 -7.49 10.08 -7.42
N LEU A 44 -7.56 9.97 -6.08
CA LEU A 44 -8.60 10.58 -5.25
C LEU A 44 -8.16 11.86 -4.52
N GLY A 45 -6.89 12.27 -4.66
CA GLY A 45 -6.32 13.46 -4.03
C GLY A 45 -5.62 13.20 -2.69
N ASN A 46 -5.22 14.28 -2.00
CA ASN A 46 -4.24 14.22 -0.91
C ASN A 46 -4.71 13.53 0.38
N ASP A 47 -6.02 13.36 0.61
CA ASP A 47 -6.54 12.83 1.88
C ASP A 47 -6.88 11.32 1.83
N ALA A 48 -6.60 10.65 0.71
CA ALA A 48 -6.98 9.26 0.50
C ALA A 48 -5.89 8.25 0.96
N SER A 49 -5.32 8.50 2.15
CA SER A 49 -4.27 7.69 2.76
C SER A 49 -4.77 6.73 3.84
N ILE A 50 -4.43 5.44 3.70
CA ILE A 50 -4.81 4.35 4.59
C ILE A 50 -3.56 3.67 5.15
N PRO A 51 -3.30 3.74 6.48
CA PRO A 51 -2.23 2.96 7.09
C PRO A 51 -2.46 1.46 6.88
N GLY A 52 -1.41 0.73 6.50
CA GLY A 52 -1.38 -0.73 6.38
C GLY A 52 -1.40 -1.43 7.73
N HIS A 53 -2.45 -1.18 8.51
CA HIS A 53 -2.63 -1.64 9.88
C HIS A 53 -3.89 -2.51 9.99
N ALA A 54 -3.87 -3.50 10.88
CA ALA A 54 -4.97 -4.47 11.05
C ALA A 54 -6.34 -3.80 11.30
N PHE A 55 -6.37 -2.69 12.04
CA PHE A 55 -7.60 -1.93 12.31
C PHE A 55 -8.24 -1.28 11.07
N ASN A 56 -7.51 -1.16 9.96
CA ASN A 56 -8.06 -0.67 8.70
C ASN A 56 -8.48 -1.82 7.77
N VAL A 57 -8.37 -3.09 8.17
CA VAL A 57 -8.90 -4.20 7.37
C VAL A 57 -10.42 -4.17 7.45
N GLY A 58 -11.07 -3.85 6.33
CA GLY A 58 -12.53 -3.74 6.25
C GLY A 58 -13.22 -4.91 5.57
N GLU A 59 -12.55 -5.57 4.63
CA GLU A 59 -13.10 -6.71 3.88
C GLU A 59 -12.02 -7.79 3.70
N THR A 60 -12.46 -9.05 3.71
CA THR A 60 -11.58 -10.24 3.64
C THR A 60 -12.07 -11.30 2.65
N GLN A 61 -13.13 -11.00 1.90
CA GLN A 61 -13.63 -11.90 0.87
C GLN A 61 -12.78 -11.76 -0.38
N LEU A 62 -12.23 -12.88 -0.87
CA LEU A 62 -11.27 -12.98 -2.00
C LEU A 62 -9.86 -12.41 -1.71
N SER A 63 -9.77 -11.25 -1.06
CA SER A 63 -8.50 -10.60 -0.75
C SER A 63 -8.56 -9.80 0.55
N THR A 64 -7.41 -9.30 1.02
CA THR A 64 -7.36 -8.35 2.14
C THR A 64 -7.55 -6.93 1.59
N THR A 65 -8.60 -6.26 2.07
CA THR A 65 -8.92 -4.89 1.66
C THR A 65 -8.80 -3.94 2.83
N LEU A 66 -8.01 -2.89 2.64
CA LEU A 66 -7.92 -1.76 3.54
C LEU A 66 -9.04 -0.76 3.27
N VAL A 67 -9.71 -0.29 4.32
CA VAL A 67 -10.83 0.64 4.26
C VAL A 67 -10.65 1.73 5.30
N LYS A 68 -10.78 2.99 4.89
CA LYS A 68 -10.79 4.14 5.80
C LYS A 68 -11.52 5.31 5.14
N ASP A 69 -12.42 5.95 5.89
CA ASP A 69 -13.16 7.15 5.46
C ASP A 69 -13.83 7.00 4.07
N GLY A 70 -14.35 5.81 3.78
CA GLY A 70 -15.01 5.48 2.50
C GLY A 70 -14.06 5.13 1.34
N VAL A 71 -12.75 5.30 1.50
CA VAL A 71 -11.72 4.88 0.54
C VAL A 71 -11.36 3.41 0.77
N LYS A 72 -11.12 2.69 -0.33
CA LYS A 72 -10.71 1.28 -0.31
C LYS A 72 -9.50 1.01 -1.21
N ILE A 73 -8.67 0.08 -0.76
CA ILE A 73 -7.57 -0.51 -1.54
C ILE A 73 -7.56 -2.02 -1.27
N SER A 74 -7.85 -2.81 -2.30
CA SER A 74 -7.93 -4.28 -2.21
C SER A 74 -6.61 -4.96 -2.54
N THR A 75 -6.51 -6.26 -2.22
CA THR A 75 -5.41 -7.13 -2.67
C THR A 75 -4.02 -6.68 -2.18
N VAL A 76 -3.94 -6.18 -0.95
CA VAL A 76 -2.67 -5.67 -0.38
C VAL A 76 -1.71 -6.78 0.07
N GLU A 77 -2.21 -8.01 0.26
CA GLU A 77 -1.53 -9.10 0.96
C GLU A 77 -0.20 -9.54 0.33
N HIS A 78 -0.09 -9.60 -1.00
CA HIS A 78 1.15 -10.02 -1.66
C HIS A 78 2.24 -8.96 -1.55
N LEU A 79 1.89 -7.68 -1.72
CA LEU A 79 2.82 -6.58 -1.55
C LEU A 79 3.28 -6.48 -0.09
N MET A 80 2.35 -6.59 0.85
CA MET A 80 2.67 -6.60 2.28
C MET A 80 3.58 -7.78 2.65
N SER A 81 3.35 -8.96 2.08
CA SER A 81 4.21 -10.14 2.25
C SER A 81 5.63 -9.89 1.76
N ALA A 82 5.80 -9.26 0.58
CA ALA A 82 7.11 -8.92 0.05
C ALA A 82 7.84 -7.88 0.91
N LEU A 83 7.15 -6.82 1.35
CA LEU A 83 7.72 -5.80 2.25
C LEU A 83 8.15 -6.41 3.58
N ALA A 84 7.32 -7.28 4.18
CA ALA A 84 7.64 -8.00 5.41
C ALA A 84 8.83 -8.94 5.23
N GLY A 85 8.87 -9.71 4.13
CA GLY A 85 9.97 -10.64 3.83
C GLY A 85 11.32 -9.96 3.64
N LEU A 86 11.33 -8.70 3.20
CA LEU A 86 12.54 -7.86 3.08
C LEU A 86 12.84 -7.03 4.33
N GLY A 87 11.93 -7.02 5.31
CA GLY A 87 12.02 -6.22 6.53
C GLY A 87 11.94 -4.72 6.24
N ILE A 88 11.08 -4.28 5.32
CA ILE A 88 10.79 -2.85 5.11
C ILE A 88 9.78 -2.41 6.18
N ASP A 89 10.21 -1.49 7.05
CA ASP A 89 9.38 -0.95 8.13
C ASP A 89 8.54 0.25 7.65
N ASN A 90 9.13 1.10 6.80
CA ASN A 90 8.53 2.37 6.39
C ASN A 90 8.46 2.47 4.87
N CYS A 91 7.27 2.69 4.31
CA CYS A 91 7.06 2.84 2.88
C CYS A 91 5.75 3.58 2.60
N VAL A 92 5.78 4.52 1.66
CA VAL A 92 4.53 5.06 1.07
C VAL A 92 4.25 4.30 -0.23
N VAL A 93 3.08 3.68 -0.30
CA VAL A 93 2.56 2.94 -1.46
C VAL A 93 1.52 3.80 -2.16
N GLU A 94 1.89 4.51 -3.21
CA GLU A 94 0.95 5.26 -4.05
C GLU A 94 0.35 4.35 -5.11
N ILE A 95 -0.96 4.47 -5.30
CA ILE A 95 -1.72 3.70 -6.29
C ILE A 95 -2.79 4.58 -6.93
N ASP A 96 -2.95 4.52 -8.25
CA ASP A 96 -3.91 5.35 -9.03
C ASP A 96 -5.21 4.58 -9.38
N GLY A 97 -5.51 3.52 -8.64
CA GLY A 97 -6.68 2.67 -8.80
C GLY A 97 -7.03 1.93 -7.52
N PRO A 98 -8.19 1.25 -7.46
CA PRO A 98 -8.70 0.58 -6.26
C PRO A 98 -7.96 -0.72 -5.88
N GLU A 99 -7.09 -1.24 -6.75
CA GLU A 99 -6.36 -2.50 -6.59
C GLU A 99 -5.00 -2.44 -7.29
#